data_AF-A0A3S0B291-F1
#
_entry.id   AF-A0A3S0B291-F1
#
_cell.length_a   1.000
_cell.length_b   1.000
_cell.length_c   1.000
_cell.angle_alpha   90.00
_cell.angle_beta   90.00
_cell.angle_gamma   90.00
#
_symmetry.space_group_name_H-M   'P 1'
#
loop_
_entity.id
_entity.type
_entity.pdbx_description
1 polymer ?
#
loop_
_entity_poly.entity_id
_entity_poly.type
_entity_poly.pdbx_seq_one_letter_code
_entity_poly.pdbx_strand_id
1 'polypeptide(L)'
;MLDFAAVEALLPEVAARLRAEFEDASEQSDAELHAFLRPVLRHAALHGFADADTGFVYAACAWLTGEDFASAFEAPKTILAGSAPVDDKAAALEDWLTGLIDPAD
;
A
#
# COMPACT_ATOMS: atom_id res chain seq x y z
N MET A 1 -0.20 -13.58 -16.16
CA MET A 1 -1.04 -14.14 -15.07
C MET A 1 -0.40 -13.68 -13.78
N LEU A 2 -1.16 -13.02 -12.91
CA LEU A 2 -0.63 -12.58 -11.62
C LEU A 2 -0.38 -13.79 -10.72
N ASP A 3 0.80 -13.84 -10.11
CA ASP A 3 1.16 -14.87 -9.14
C ASP A 3 0.85 -14.37 -7.72
N PHE A 4 -0.36 -14.67 -7.24
CA PHE A 4 -0.76 -14.27 -5.90
C PHE A 4 -0.01 -15.01 -4.79
N ALA A 5 0.62 -16.15 -5.07
CA ALA A 5 1.47 -16.81 -4.08
C ALA A 5 2.77 -16.03 -3.87
N ALA A 6 3.36 -15.50 -4.96
CA ALA A 6 4.51 -14.60 -4.86
C ALA A 6 4.17 -13.30 -4.11
N VAL A 7 2.99 -12.72 -4.37
CA VAL A 7 2.50 -11.52 -3.65
C VAL A 7 2.30 -11.80 -2.16
N GLU A 8 1.73 -12.95 -1.80
CA GLU A 8 1.54 -13.32 -0.40
C GLU A 8 2.85 -13.63 0.34
N ALA A 9 3.91 -14.02 -0.38
CA ALA A 9 5.23 -14.19 0.21
C ALA A 9 5.83 -12.87 0.72
N LEU A 10 5.31 -11.72 0.26
CA LEU A 10 5.72 -10.39 0.72
C LEU A 10 5.10 -10.01 2.08
N LEU A 11 4.07 -10.73 2.54
CA LEU A 11 3.34 -10.39 3.77
C LEU A 11 4.24 -10.14 4.99
N PRO A 12 5.22 -11.00 5.32
CA PRO A 12 6.04 -10.79 6.51
C PRO A 12 6.93 -9.54 6.40
N GLU A 13 7.45 -9.26 5.21
CA GLU A 13 8.34 -8.12 4.98
C GLU A 13 7.58 -6.80 5.03
N VAL A 14 6.44 -6.72 4.33
CA VAL A 14 5.57 -5.53 4.35
C VAL A 14 4.99 -5.31 5.76
N ALA A 15 4.61 -6.37 6.47
CA ALA A 15 4.17 -6.29 7.85
C ALA A 15 5.26 -5.73 8.78
N ALA A 16 6.50 -6.22 8.66
CA ALA A 16 7.62 -5.73 9.46
C ALA A 16 7.88 -4.24 9.21
N ARG A 17 7.81 -3.79 7.95
CA ARG A 17 7.96 -2.38 7.60
C ARG A 17 6.82 -1.53 8.14
N LEU A 18 5.56 -1.98 7.99
CA LEU A 18 4.40 -1.25 8.51
C LEU A 18 4.51 -1.00 10.02
N ARG A 19 5.01 -1.98 10.77
CA ARG A 19 5.25 -1.85 12.22
C ARG A 19 6.38 -0.89 12.58
N ALA A 20 7.39 -0.81 11.73
CA ALA A 20 8.51 0.11 11.97
C ALA A 20 8.09 1.57 11.74
N GLU A 21 7.16 1.80 10.81
CA GLU A 21 6.72 3.13 10.42
C GLU A 21 5.51 3.63 11.22
N PHE A 22 4.61 2.73 11.64
CA PHE A 22 3.35 3.10 12.31
C PHE A 22 3.19 2.40 13.67
N GLU A 23 3.06 3.20 14.74
CA GLU A 23 2.94 2.71 16.12
C GLU A 23 1.71 1.83 16.32
N ASP A 24 0.57 2.21 15.75
CA ASP A 24 -0.68 1.44 15.81
C ASP A 24 -0.61 0.09 15.09
N ALA A 25 0.17 -0.01 14.00
CA ALA A 25 0.47 -1.27 13.35
C ALA A 25 1.36 -2.17 14.22
N SER A 26 2.25 -1.57 15.02
CA SER A 26 3.14 -2.30 15.94
C SER A 26 2.38 -3.01 17.07
N GLU A 27 1.19 -2.51 17.43
CA GLU A 27 0.31 -3.08 18.45
C GLU A 27 -0.51 -4.28 17.93
N GLN A 28 -0.62 -4.46 16.61
CA GLN A 28 -1.38 -5.55 16.00
C GLN A 28 -0.63 -6.88 16.06
N SER A 29 -1.38 -7.97 16.28
CA SER A 29 -0.83 -9.31 16.13
C SER A 29 -0.46 -9.61 14.66
N ASP A 30 0.46 -10.56 14.44
CA ASP A 30 0.80 -11.03 13.08
C ASP A 30 -0.43 -11.50 12.31
N ALA A 31 -1.37 -12.14 13.00
CA ALA A 31 -2.59 -12.67 12.38
C ALA A 31 -3.49 -11.54 11.86
N GLU A 32 -3.69 -10.48 12.65
CA GLU A 32 -4.50 -9.32 12.28
C GLU A 32 -3.84 -8.54 11.14
N LEU A 33 -2.54 -8.28 11.27
CA LEU A 33 -1.80 -7.51 10.27
C LEU A 33 -1.72 -8.25 8.93
N HIS A 34 -1.48 -9.56 8.94
CA HIS A 34 -1.52 -10.36 7.71
C HIS A 34 -2.92 -10.49 7.11
N ALA A 35 -3.97 -10.51 7.95
CA ALA A 35 -5.35 -10.54 7.47
C ALA A 35 -5.71 -9.25 6.73
N PHE A 36 -5.26 -8.10 7.22
CA PHE A 36 -5.38 -6.80 6.56
C PHE A 36 -4.53 -6.73 5.28
N LEU A 37 -3.24 -7.08 5.36
CA LEU A 37 -2.32 -6.91 4.23
C LEU A 37 -2.61 -7.85 3.05
N ARG A 38 -3.19 -9.03 3.28
CA ARG A 38 -3.44 -10.01 2.21
C ARG A 38 -4.33 -9.47 1.08
N PRO A 39 -5.55 -8.96 1.32
CA PRO A 39 -6.36 -8.35 0.27
C PRO A 39 -5.71 -7.10 -0.32
N VAL A 40 -5.06 -6.28 0.51
CA VAL A 40 -4.38 -5.04 0.10
C VAL A 40 -3.27 -5.31 -0.91
N LEU A 41 -2.35 -6.24 -0.63
CA LEU A 41 -1.26 -6.60 -1.54
C LEU A 41 -1.77 -7.26 -2.82
N ARG A 42 -2.85 -8.05 -2.74
CA ARG A 42 -3.49 -8.60 -3.95
C ARG A 42 -4.03 -7.49 -4.84
N HIS A 43 -4.66 -6.45 -4.28
CA HIS A 43 -5.12 -5.29 -5.05
C HIS A 43 -3.96 -4.46 -5.58
N ALA A 44 -2.93 -4.20 -4.78
CA ALA A 44 -1.71 -3.51 -5.20
C ALA A 44 -1.10 -4.17 -6.45
N ALA A 45 -1.04 -5.50 -6.45
CA ALA A 45 -0.48 -6.27 -7.55
C ALA A 45 -1.29 -6.15 -8.86
N LEU A 46 -2.61 -5.88 -8.79
CA LEU A 46 -3.43 -5.57 -9.99
C LEU A 46 -2.96 -4.29 -10.71
N HIS A 47 -2.30 -3.39 -9.98
CA HIS A 47 -1.74 -2.14 -10.50
C HIS A 47 -0.24 -2.22 -10.79
N GLY A 48 0.37 -3.40 -10.62
CA GLY A 48 1.78 -3.67 -10.88
C GLY A 48 2.71 -3.58 -9.67
N PHE A 49 2.18 -3.29 -8.48
CA PHE A 49 2.94 -3.20 -7.22
C PHE A 49 3.16 -4.62 -6.68
N ALA A 50 4.21 -5.28 -7.16
CA ALA A 50 4.44 -6.71 -6.98
C ALA A 50 5.75 -7.06 -6.24
N ASP A 51 6.41 -6.06 -5.66
CA ASP A 51 7.58 -6.21 -4.79
C ASP A 51 7.31 -5.56 -3.42
N ALA A 52 8.23 -5.76 -2.48
CA ALA A 52 8.05 -5.29 -1.11
C ALA A 52 8.08 -3.76 -0.98
N ASP A 53 8.85 -3.06 -1.81
CA ASP A 53 8.97 -1.60 -1.77
C ASP A 53 7.68 -0.94 -2.23
N THR A 54 7.24 -1.26 -3.45
CA THR A 54 6.02 -0.71 -4.03
C THR A 54 4.78 -1.23 -3.28
N GLY A 55 4.78 -2.50 -2.91
CA GLY A 55 3.72 -3.10 -2.09
C GLY A 55 3.54 -2.41 -0.74
N PHE A 56 4.64 -2.00 -0.10
CA PHE A 56 4.61 -1.22 1.14
C PHE A 56 3.93 0.14 0.95
N VAL A 57 4.25 0.89 -0.13
CA VAL A 57 3.62 2.20 -0.40
C VAL A 57 2.10 2.08 -0.49
N TYR A 58 1.62 1.10 -1.25
CA TYR A 58 0.19 0.85 -1.38
C TYR A 58 -0.43 0.46 -0.03
N ALA A 59 0.26 -0.39 0.73
CA ALA A 59 -0.18 -0.81 2.06
C ALA A 59 -0.23 0.34 3.07
N ALA A 60 0.74 1.26 3.05
CA ALA A 60 0.76 2.45 3.90
C ALA A 60 -0.43 3.38 3.56
N CYS A 61 -0.72 3.58 2.27
CA CYS A 61 -1.91 4.31 1.83
C CYS A 61 -3.19 3.66 2.39
N ALA A 62 -3.34 2.35 2.24
CA ALA A 62 -4.49 1.61 2.74
C ALA A 62 -4.60 1.65 4.27
N TRP A 63 -3.47 1.57 4.98
CA TRP A 63 -3.44 1.61 6.44
C TRP A 63 -3.97 2.94 6.98
N LEU A 64 -3.47 4.06 6.44
CA LEU A 64 -3.81 5.39 6.93
C LEU A 64 -5.17 5.91 6.45
N THR A 65 -5.64 5.46 5.28
CA THR A 65 -6.83 6.03 4.62
C THR A 65 -7.97 5.03 4.39
N GLY A 66 -7.75 3.76 4.73
CA GLY A 66 -8.69 2.65 4.56
C GLY A 66 -8.42 1.80 3.32
N GLU A 67 -8.81 0.51 3.38
CA GLU A 67 -8.54 -0.49 2.32
C GLU A 67 -9.04 -0.08 0.92
N ASP A 68 -10.12 0.72 0.86
CA ASP A 68 -10.77 1.13 -0.38
C ASP A 68 -10.25 2.47 -0.96
N PHE A 69 -9.15 3.01 -0.44
CA PHE A 69 -8.64 4.34 -0.81
C PHE A 69 -8.49 4.55 -2.32
N ALA A 70 -8.08 3.50 -3.05
CA ALA A 70 -7.90 3.49 -4.49
C ALA A 70 -9.19 3.81 -5.27
N SER A 71 -10.35 3.63 -4.65
CA SER A 71 -11.67 3.98 -5.19
C SER A 71 -12.32 5.18 -4.49
N ALA A 72 -12.02 5.39 -3.21
CA ALA A 72 -12.60 6.45 -2.39
C ALA A 72 -12.02 7.84 -2.69
N PHE A 73 -10.77 7.91 -3.17
CA PHE A 73 -10.09 9.17 -3.47
C PHE A 73 -9.76 9.28 -4.97
N GLU A 74 -10.10 10.42 -5.56
CA GLU A 74 -9.89 10.65 -7.00
C GLU A 74 -8.40 10.69 -7.40
N ALA A 75 -7.50 11.19 -6.52
CA ALA A 75 -6.07 11.25 -6.81
C ALA A 75 -5.42 9.85 -6.91
N PRO A 76 -5.48 8.96 -5.90
CA PRO A 76 -5.04 7.57 -6.01
C PRO A 76 -5.65 6.84 -7.21
N LYS A 77 -6.95 6.98 -7.42
CA LYS A 77 -7.65 6.38 -8.56
C LYS A 77 -7.03 6.78 -9.90
N THR A 78 -6.72 8.08 -10.06
CA THR A 78 -6.09 8.62 -11.28
C THR A 78 -4.66 8.12 -11.45
N ILE A 79 -3.87 8.11 -10.38
CA ILE A 79 -2.48 7.60 -10.37
C ILE A 79 -2.46 6.13 -10.80
N LEU A 80 -3.30 5.31 -10.16
CA LEU A 80 -3.35 3.87 -10.38
C LEU A 80 -3.85 3.50 -11.79
N ALA A 81 -4.83 4.26 -12.32
CA ALA A 81 -5.35 4.11 -13.68
C ALA A 81 -4.38 4.62 -14.77
N GLY A 82 -3.39 5.43 -14.41
CA GLY A 82 -2.39 5.95 -15.33
C GLY A 82 -1.52 4.87 -15.96
N SER A 83 -0.82 5.21 -17.05
CA SER A 83 0.13 4.32 -17.74
C SER A 83 1.59 4.55 -17.35
N ALA A 84 1.85 5.34 -16.31
CA ALA A 84 3.20 5.57 -15.80
C ALA A 84 3.83 4.25 -15.30
N PRO A 85 5.17 4.14 -15.30
CA PRO A 85 5.90 3.09 -14.59
C PRO A 85 5.43 2.95 -13.14
N VAL A 86 5.55 1.74 -12.58
CA VAL A 86 5.09 1.46 -11.20
C VAL A 86 5.84 2.31 -10.18
N ASP A 87 7.15 2.50 -10.36
CA ASP A 87 7.97 3.33 -9.48
C ASP A 87 7.46 4.79 -9.44
N ASP A 88 7.09 5.34 -10.61
CA ASP A 88 6.52 6.69 -10.71
C ASP A 88 5.14 6.77 -10.05
N LYS A 89 4.33 5.71 -10.15
CA LYS A 89 3.04 5.63 -9.45
C LYS A 89 3.22 5.53 -7.94
N ALA A 90 4.20 4.76 -7.47
CA ALA A 90 4.53 4.63 -6.06
C ALA A 90 4.95 5.99 -5.49
N ALA A 91 5.89 6.68 -6.14
CA ALA A 91 6.29 8.03 -5.74
C ALA A 91 5.10 9.01 -5.69
N ALA A 92 4.22 8.97 -6.70
CA ALA A 92 3.03 9.83 -6.72
C ALA A 92 2.02 9.50 -5.58
N LEU A 93 1.90 8.23 -5.18
CA LEU A 93 1.09 7.84 -4.03
C LEU A 93 1.71 8.28 -2.71
N GLU A 94 3.02 8.17 -2.55
CA GLU A 94 3.75 8.68 -1.38
C GLU A 94 3.60 10.20 -1.25
N ASP A 95 3.75 10.94 -2.34
CA ASP A 95 3.55 12.40 -2.38
C ASP A 95 2.13 12.78 -1.97
N TRP A 96 1.13 12.06 -2.52
CA TRP A 96 -0.27 12.26 -2.15
C TRP A 96 -0.53 11.99 -0.67
N LEU A 97 0.00 10.88 -0.15
CA LEU A 97 -0.16 10.49 1.25
C LEU A 97 0.50 11.51 2.19
N THR A 98 1.69 11.97 1.85
CA THR A 98 2.43 13.01 2.59
C THR A 98 1.61 14.31 2.64
N GLY A 99 1.04 14.74 1.50
CA GLY A 99 0.20 15.94 1.43
C GLY A 99 -1.10 15.85 2.24
N LEU A 100 -1.56 14.66 2.62
CA LEU A 100 -2.69 14.48 3.54
C LEU A 100 -2.29 14.61 5.01
N ILE A 101 -1.09 14.15 5.36
CA ILE A 101 -0.58 14.12 6.74
C ILE A 101 -0.02 15.50 7.13
N ASP A 102 0.67 16.16 6.20
CA ASP A 102 1.24 17.49 6.37
C ASP A 102 0.63 18.45 5.33
N PRO A 103 -0.61 18.91 5.54
CA PRO A 103 -1.19 19.94 4.70
C PRO A 103 -0.42 21.23 4.95
N ALA A 104 0.49 21.59 4.05
CA ALA A 104 1.26 22.83 4.14
C ALA A 104 0.35 24.02 4.54
N ASP A 105 0.66 24.61 5.69
CA ASP A 105 0.02 25.82 6.26
C ASP A 105 -0.07 26.98 5.25
#